data_AF-A0JUD8-F1
#
_entry.id   AF-A0JUD8-F1
#
_cell.length_a   1.000
_cell.length_b   1.000
_cell.length_c   1.000
_cell.angle_alpha   90.00
_cell.angle_beta   90.00
_cell.angle_gamma   90.00
#
_symmetry.space_group_name_H-M   'P 1'
#
loop_
_entity.id
_entity.type
_entity.pdbx_description
1 polymer ?
#
loop_
_entity_poly.entity_id
_entity_poly.type
_entity_poly.pdbx_seq_one_letter_code
_entity_poly.pdbx_strand_id
1 'polypeptide(L)'
;MEATVRASDGGFAMFSVTIFLAAAALIVAATVMGIVSLRQPDRSVRARALVWTAAAIMAAFTVLAGLFVSGYALADPGGPEGIMLVLSWAVALAVLAVLAWLRPTWATPVLALLTALLVVAGIWFALDSVSWREFENANGPVRAVAVLVLAFPAAVLGLKRTAAAGWLLLALGLGPIAFSALGNLAGVVSLSAVSVIPLITGLLYLVAARMTRAAVSPEHIRAAAA
;
A
#
# COMPACT_ATOMS: atom_id res chain seq x y z
N MET A 1 30.98 -25.71 -20.77
CA MET A 1 29.73 -24.94 -20.80
C MET A 1 28.88 -25.11 -19.51
N GLU A 2 29.45 -25.66 -18.43
CA GLU A 2 28.78 -25.81 -17.11
C GLU A 2 29.24 -24.80 -16.05
N ALA A 3 30.40 -24.17 -16.20
CA ALA A 3 30.95 -23.24 -15.21
C ALA A 3 30.26 -21.84 -15.20
N THR A 4 29.58 -21.47 -16.29
CA THR A 4 28.90 -20.18 -16.43
C THR A 4 27.48 -20.16 -15.87
N VAL A 5 26.86 -21.32 -15.61
CA VAL A 5 25.49 -21.39 -15.06
C VAL A 5 25.48 -21.11 -13.55
N ARG A 6 26.45 -21.66 -12.80
CA ARG A 6 26.57 -21.48 -11.34
C ARG A 6 26.82 -20.04 -10.87
N ALA A 7 27.43 -19.21 -11.72
CA ALA A 7 27.73 -17.82 -11.36
C ALA A 7 26.49 -16.91 -11.44
N SER A 8 25.48 -17.28 -12.24
CA SER A 8 24.24 -16.48 -12.38
C SER A 8 23.27 -16.67 -11.23
N ASP A 9 23.26 -17.86 -10.60
CA ASP A 9 22.38 -18.18 -9.47
C ASP A 9 22.77 -17.41 -8.19
N GLY A 10 24.06 -17.19 -7.98
CA GLY A 10 24.57 -16.50 -6.78
C GLY A 10 24.29 -15.00 -6.77
N GLY A 11 24.28 -14.34 -7.94
CA GLY A 11 24.03 -12.90 -8.06
C GLY A 11 22.58 -12.52 -7.80
N PHE A 12 21.64 -13.34 -8.30
CA PHE A 12 20.20 -13.12 -8.09
C PHE A 12 19.80 -13.35 -6.62
N ALA A 13 20.36 -14.39 -5.98
CA ALA A 13 20.14 -14.67 -4.56
C ALA A 13 20.68 -13.54 -3.65
N MET A 14 21.89 -13.02 -3.92
CA MET A 14 22.45 -11.91 -3.14
C MET A 14 21.64 -10.61 -3.30
N PHE A 15 21.12 -10.34 -4.50
CA PHE A 15 20.29 -9.17 -4.78
C PHE A 15 18.92 -9.24 -4.10
N SER A 16 18.26 -10.40 -4.11
CA SER A 16 17.02 -10.60 -3.36
C SER A 16 17.23 -10.46 -1.86
N VAL A 17 18.29 -11.08 -1.30
CA VAL A 17 18.60 -10.99 0.15
C VAL A 17 18.87 -9.55 0.58
N THR A 18 19.59 -8.77 -0.21
CA THR A 18 19.85 -7.35 0.11
C THR A 18 18.59 -6.50 0.08
N ILE A 19 17.64 -6.75 -0.84
CA ILE A 19 16.34 -6.06 -0.85
C ILE A 19 15.52 -6.40 0.40
N PHE A 20 15.46 -7.69 0.78
CA PHE A 20 14.74 -8.11 1.99
C PHE A 20 15.36 -7.48 3.26
N LEU A 21 16.68 -7.45 3.37
CA LEU A 21 17.37 -6.83 4.50
C LEU A 21 17.17 -5.32 4.55
N ALA A 22 17.23 -4.64 3.40
CA ALA A 22 16.97 -3.20 3.33
C ALA A 22 15.53 -2.86 3.72
N ALA A 23 14.55 -3.64 3.25
CA ALA A 23 13.15 -3.50 3.64
C ALA A 23 12.95 -3.75 5.15
N ALA A 24 13.52 -4.83 5.68
CA ALA A 24 13.46 -5.15 7.10
C ALA A 24 14.09 -4.07 7.98
N ALA A 25 15.27 -3.56 7.59
CA ALA A 25 15.93 -2.47 8.30
C ALA A 25 15.09 -1.19 8.30
N LEU A 26 14.43 -0.87 7.19
CA LEU A 26 13.56 0.31 7.06
C LEU A 26 12.28 0.18 7.91
N ILE A 27 11.69 -1.02 7.99
CA ILE A 27 10.59 -1.34 8.92
C ILE A 27 11.03 -1.12 10.35
N VAL A 28 12.15 -1.72 10.75
CA VAL A 28 12.65 -1.66 12.13
C VAL A 28 12.95 -0.22 12.50
N ALA A 29 13.65 0.53 11.65
CA ALA A 29 13.95 1.93 11.89
C ALA A 29 12.69 2.78 12.06
N ALA A 30 11.69 2.63 11.20
CA ALA A 30 10.46 3.40 11.29
C ALA A 30 9.54 2.98 12.45
N THR A 31 9.58 1.71 12.83
CA THR A 31 8.88 1.18 14.01
C THR A 31 9.51 1.72 15.28
N VAL A 32 10.84 1.64 15.39
CA VAL A 32 11.61 2.20 16.51
C VAL A 32 11.39 3.71 16.59
N MET A 33 11.45 4.44 15.48
CA MET A 33 11.24 5.89 15.44
C MET A 33 9.80 6.27 15.82
N GLY A 34 8.81 5.46 15.42
CA GLY A 34 7.42 5.60 15.86
C GLY A 34 7.26 5.38 17.36
N ILE A 35 7.82 4.29 17.90
CA ILE A 35 7.76 3.94 19.33
C ILE A 35 8.44 5.02 20.20
N VAL A 36 9.62 5.48 19.78
CA VAL A 36 10.36 6.55 20.49
C VAL A 36 9.57 7.87 20.46
N SER A 37 8.95 8.20 19.33
CA SER A 37 8.19 9.44 19.19
C SER A 37 6.84 9.41 19.91
N LEU A 38 6.24 8.24 20.13
CA LEU A 38 5.04 8.08 20.96
C LEU A 38 5.27 8.48 22.42
N ARG A 39 6.53 8.52 22.89
CA ARG A 39 6.91 8.96 24.23
C ARG A 39 7.10 10.47 24.34
N GLN A 40 7.05 11.23 23.25
CA GLN A 40 7.25 12.68 23.30
C GLN A 40 5.96 13.42 23.71
N PRO A 41 6.04 14.43 24.60
CA PRO A 41 4.87 15.19 25.04
C PRO A 41 4.28 16.07 23.92
N ASP A 42 5.08 16.40 22.90
CA ASP A 42 4.66 17.26 21.80
C ASP A 42 3.78 16.52 20.77
N ARG A 43 2.53 16.99 20.61
CA ARG A 43 1.54 16.40 19.69
C ARG A 43 1.97 16.50 18.23
N SER A 44 2.73 17.53 17.87
CA SER A 44 3.18 17.75 16.49
C SER A 44 4.21 16.68 16.07
N VAL A 45 5.17 16.38 16.95
CA VAL A 45 6.18 15.34 16.76
C VAL A 45 5.52 13.96 16.68
N ARG A 46 4.56 13.68 17.56
CA ARG A 46 3.78 12.42 17.54
C ARG A 46 3.02 12.23 16.23
N ALA A 47 2.35 13.26 15.73
CA ALA A 47 1.62 13.19 14.46
C ALA A 47 2.57 12.92 13.29
N ARG A 48 3.73 13.59 13.25
CA ARG A 48 4.73 13.38 12.20
C ARG A 48 5.32 11.97 12.25
N ALA A 49 5.59 11.45 13.45
CA ALA A 49 6.07 10.09 13.61
C ALA A 49 5.03 9.06 13.16
N LEU A 50 3.75 9.24 13.50
CA LEU A 50 2.66 8.39 13.01
C LEU A 50 2.62 8.36 11.48
N VAL A 51 2.77 9.51 10.82
CA VAL A 51 2.82 9.59 9.36
C VAL A 51 4.00 8.80 8.80
N TRP A 52 5.21 8.97 9.35
CA TRP A 52 6.39 8.24 8.89
C TRP A 52 6.32 6.74 9.16
N THR A 53 5.80 6.33 10.31
CA THR A 53 5.58 4.92 10.63
C THR A 53 4.55 4.30 9.68
N ALA A 54 3.43 4.97 9.40
CA ALA A 54 2.44 4.48 8.44
C ALA A 54 3.06 4.32 7.03
N ALA A 55 3.78 5.34 6.57
CA ALA A 55 4.45 5.31 5.27
C ALA A 55 5.45 4.15 5.16
N ALA A 56 6.25 3.92 6.21
CA ALA A 56 7.23 2.85 6.23
C ALA A 56 6.60 1.45 6.29
N ILE A 57 5.55 1.26 7.11
CA ILE A 57 4.77 0.01 7.14
C ILE A 57 4.24 -0.28 5.74
N MET A 58 3.65 0.72 5.07
CA MET A 58 3.12 0.53 3.72
C MET A 58 4.23 0.25 2.71
N ALA A 59 5.35 0.96 2.76
CA ALA A 59 6.47 0.74 1.86
C ALA A 59 7.01 -0.69 1.98
N ALA A 60 7.21 -1.15 3.21
CA ALA A 60 7.66 -2.50 3.49
C ALA A 60 6.69 -3.58 3.00
N PHE A 61 5.41 -3.43 3.30
CA PHE A 61 4.37 -4.30 2.78
C PHE A 61 4.37 -4.31 1.26
N THR A 62 4.55 -3.14 0.63
CA THR A 62 4.58 -3.03 -0.83
C THR A 62 5.75 -3.80 -1.44
N VAL A 63 6.93 -3.71 -0.82
CA VAL A 63 8.09 -4.49 -1.25
C VAL A 63 7.83 -5.99 -1.08
N LEU A 64 7.38 -6.44 0.11
CA LEU A 64 7.13 -7.86 0.36
C LEU A 64 6.05 -8.44 -0.56
N ALA A 65 4.90 -7.75 -0.67
CA ALA A 65 3.81 -8.16 -1.55
C ALA A 65 4.23 -8.10 -3.02
N GLY A 66 4.98 -7.07 -3.42
CA GLY A 66 5.51 -6.93 -4.77
C GLY A 66 6.49 -8.05 -5.13
N LEU A 67 7.38 -8.44 -4.22
CA LEU A 67 8.29 -9.57 -4.41
C LEU A 67 7.50 -10.89 -4.53
N PHE A 68 6.50 -11.09 -3.68
CA PHE A 68 5.65 -12.28 -3.73
C PHE A 68 4.90 -12.38 -5.07
N VAL A 69 4.22 -11.30 -5.48
CA VAL A 69 3.49 -11.23 -6.76
C VAL A 69 4.44 -11.42 -7.94
N SER A 70 5.62 -10.79 -7.91
CA SER A 70 6.63 -10.96 -8.97
C SER A 70 7.15 -12.39 -9.03
N GLY A 71 7.38 -13.02 -7.88
CA GLY A 71 7.81 -14.42 -7.79
C GLY A 71 6.78 -15.36 -8.43
N TYR A 72 5.49 -15.15 -8.19
CA TYR A 72 4.43 -15.89 -8.85
C TYR A 72 4.43 -15.68 -10.37
N ALA A 73 4.48 -14.42 -10.82
CA ALA A 73 4.49 -14.10 -12.25
C ALA A 73 5.70 -14.68 -13.01
N LEU A 74 6.85 -14.77 -12.34
CA LEU A 74 8.07 -15.35 -12.90
C LEU A 74 8.11 -16.88 -12.82
N ALA A 75 7.33 -17.49 -11.93
CA ALA A 75 7.20 -18.95 -11.85
C ALA A 75 6.23 -19.48 -12.91
N ASP A 76 5.13 -18.75 -13.16
CA ASP A 76 4.10 -19.10 -14.14
C ASP A 76 3.37 -17.81 -14.56
N PRO A 77 3.50 -17.33 -15.82
CA PRO A 77 4.01 -18.01 -17.02
C PRO A 77 5.54 -18.07 -17.16
N GLY A 78 6.27 -17.25 -16.39
CA GLY A 78 7.73 -17.16 -16.47
C GLY A 78 8.28 -16.54 -17.76
N GLY A 79 9.61 -16.59 -17.92
CA GLY A 79 10.30 -16.06 -19.10
C GLY A 79 10.01 -14.57 -19.38
N PRO A 80 9.96 -14.14 -20.66
CA PRO A 80 9.70 -12.74 -21.01
C PRO A 80 8.26 -12.30 -20.69
N GLU A 81 7.28 -13.22 -20.71
CA GLU A 81 5.88 -12.91 -20.39
C GLU A 81 5.72 -12.53 -18.92
N GLY A 82 6.32 -13.30 -18.02
CA GLY A 82 6.36 -12.97 -16.58
C GLY A 82 7.01 -11.61 -16.32
N ILE A 83 8.10 -11.27 -17.03
CA ILE A 83 8.75 -9.96 -16.92
C ILE A 83 7.82 -8.84 -17.36
N MET A 84 7.15 -8.98 -18.52
CA MET A 84 6.20 -7.99 -19.01
C MET A 84 5.03 -7.80 -18.04
N LEU A 85 4.54 -8.88 -17.44
CA LEU A 85 3.48 -8.85 -16.44
C LEU A 85 3.94 -8.07 -15.20
N VAL A 86 5.15 -8.33 -14.69
CA VAL A 86 5.73 -7.58 -13.57
C VAL A 86 5.89 -6.09 -13.90
N LEU A 87 6.46 -5.78 -15.06
CA LEU A 87 6.65 -4.41 -15.51
C LEU A 87 5.32 -3.66 -15.64
N SER A 88 4.26 -4.32 -16.12
CA SER A 88 2.96 -3.68 -16.36
C SER A 88 2.39 -3.01 -15.10
N TRP A 89 2.44 -3.68 -13.94
CA TRP A 89 1.92 -3.12 -12.70
C TRP A 89 2.99 -2.33 -11.92
N ALA A 90 4.27 -2.71 -12.00
CA ALA A 90 5.34 -2.01 -11.32
C ALA A 90 5.54 -0.59 -11.88
N VAL A 91 5.47 -0.43 -13.22
CA VAL A 91 5.51 0.89 -13.87
C VAL A 91 4.30 1.73 -13.47
N ALA A 92 3.10 1.15 -13.46
CA ALA A 92 1.89 1.87 -13.04
C ALA A 92 2.00 2.36 -11.59
N LEU A 93 2.46 1.50 -10.67
CA LEU A 93 2.70 1.84 -9.27
C LEU A 93 3.74 2.97 -9.16
N ALA A 94 4.87 2.87 -9.87
CA ALA A 94 5.93 3.86 -9.84
C ALA A 94 5.45 5.22 -10.37
N VAL A 95 4.73 5.25 -11.51
CA VAL A 95 4.17 6.47 -12.09
C VAL A 95 3.20 7.14 -11.12
N LEU A 96 2.29 6.38 -10.51
CA LEU A 96 1.34 6.92 -9.53
C LEU A 96 2.05 7.42 -8.27
N ALA A 97 3.07 6.71 -7.78
CA ALA A 97 3.85 7.14 -6.62
C ALA A 97 4.64 8.43 -6.91
N VAL A 98 5.27 8.53 -8.08
CA VAL A 98 5.96 9.75 -8.53
C VAL A 98 4.96 10.90 -8.69
N LEU A 99 3.77 10.65 -9.25
CA LEU A 99 2.71 11.65 -9.36
C LEU A 99 2.26 12.13 -7.97
N ALA A 100 2.05 11.21 -7.02
CA ALA A 100 1.71 11.51 -5.64
C ALA A 100 2.79 12.34 -4.93
N TRP A 101 4.06 12.04 -5.20
CA TRP A 101 5.19 12.76 -4.66
C TRP A 101 5.35 14.16 -5.27
N LEU A 102 5.35 14.28 -6.59
CA LEU A 102 5.68 15.54 -7.28
C LEU A 102 4.47 16.48 -7.37
N ARG A 103 3.27 15.96 -7.56
CA ARG A 103 2.04 16.74 -7.83
C ARG A 103 0.86 16.24 -6.99
N PRO A 104 0.89 16.39 -5.65
CA PRO A 104 -0.15 15.86 -4.76
C PRO A 104 -1.56 16.41 -5.08
N THR A 105 -1.66 17.62 -5.62
CA THR A 105 -2.95 18.22 -6.03
C THR A 105 -3.61 17.45 -7.18
N TRP A 106 -2.82 16.94 -8.13
CA TRP A 106 -3.31 16.13 -9.26
C TRP A 106 -3.45 14.66 -8.90
N ALA A 107 -2.55 14.15 -8.07
CA ALA A 107 -2.61 12.75 -7.61
C ALA A 107 -3.87 12.45 -6.81
N THR A 108 -4.36 13.40 -6.01
CA THR A 108 -5.55 13.20 -5.18
C THR A 108 -6.78 12.79 -6.00
N PRO A 109 -7.25 13.57 -7.00
CA PRO A 109 -8.40 13.18 -7.82
C PRO A 109 -8.14 11.93 -8.67
N VAL A 110 -6.91 11.74 -9.18
CA VAL A 110 -6.56 10.53 -9.95
C VAL A 110 -6.68 9.28 -9.09
N LEU A 111 -6.07 9.27 -7.91
CA LEU A 111 -6.16 8.12 -6.98
C LEU A 111 -7.58 7.94 -6.46
N ALA A 112 -8.33 9.02 -6.22
CA ALA A 112 -9.74 8.91 -5.85
C ALA A 112 -10.59 8.27 -6.94
N LEU A 113 -10.39 8.67 -8.21
CA LEU A 113 -11.08 8.09 -9.35
C LEU A 113 -10.73 6.60 -9.52
N LEU A 114 -9.45 6.25 -9.48
CA LEU A 114 -9.01 4.85 -9.61
C LEU A 114 -9.52 3.98 -8.46
N THR A 115 -9.49 4.49 -7.23
CA THR A 115 -10.08 3.80 -6.07
C THR A 115 -11.58 3.65 -6.24
N ALA A 116 -12.29 4.67 -6.71
CA ALA A 116 -13.73 4.59 -6.96
C ALA A 116 -14.06 3.54 -8.05
N LEU A 117 -13.30 3.52 -9.15
CA LEU A 117 -13.43 2.50 -10.19
C LEU A 117 -13.17 1.10 -9.64
N LEU A 118 -12.15 0.93 -8.80
CA LEU A 118 -11.86 -0.36 -8.16
C LEU A 118 -13.01 -0.80 -7.22
N VAL A 119 -13.60 0.15 -6.49
CA VAL A 119 -14.77 -0.13 -5.62
C VAL A 119 -15.99 -0.51 -6.46
N VAL A 120 -16.30 0.24 -7.53
CA VAL A 120 -17.42 -0.08 -8.42
C VAL A 120 -17.22 -1.44 -9.08
N ALA A 121 -16.01 -1.72 -9.57
CA ALA A 121 -15.66 -3.03 -10.10
C ALA A 121 -15.84 -4.13 -9.03
N GLY A 122 -15.39 -3.89 -7.79
CA GLY A 122 -15.59 -4.80 -6.67
C GLY A 122 -17.06 -5.06 -6.32
N ILE A 123 -17.93 -4.03 -6.40
CA ILE A 123 -19.38 -4.18 -6.21
C ILE A 123 -19.95 -5.06 -7.32
N TRP A 124 -19.58 -4.79 -8.58
CA TRP A 124 -19.99 -5.61 -9.71
C TRP A 124 -19.56 -7.07 -9.53
N PHE A 125 -18.33 -7.30 -9.06
CA PHE A 125 -17.80 -8.66 -8.80
C PHE A 125 -18.50 -9.38 -7.65
N ALA A 126 -19.07 -8.65 -6.68
CA ALA A 126 -19.88 -9.25 -5.63
C ALA A 126 -21.21 -9.82 -6.18
N LEU A 127 -21.70 -9.29 -7.30
CA LEU A 127 -22.93 -9.77 -7.95
C LEU A 127 -22.70 -11.05 -8.77
N ASP A 128 -21.50 -11.23 -9.34
CA ASP A 128 -21.12 -12.42 -10.12
C ASP A 128 -19.75 -12.95 -9.69
N SER A 129 -19.73 -13.59 -8.52
CA SER A 129 -18.50 -14.10 -7.90
C SER A 129 -17.88 -15.30 -8.62
N VAL A 130 -18.65 -16.01 -9.45
CA VAL A 130 -18.20 -17.25 -10.13
C VAL A 130 -17.33 -16.89 -11.32
N SER A 131 -17.83 -16.05 -12.24
CA SER A 131 -17.06 -15.59 -13.40
C SER A 131 -15.78 -14.87 -12.98
N TRP A 132 -15.82 -14.16 -11.84
CA TRP A 132 -14.64 -13.49 -11.31
C TRP A 132 -13.56 -14.46 -10.82
N ARG A 133 -13.94 -15.52 -10.12
CA ARG A 133 -12.96 -16.53 -9.67
C ARG A 133 -12.33 -17.25 -10.86
N GLU A 134 -13.10 -17.55 -11.90
CA GLU A 134 -12.57 -18.11 -13.13
C GLU A 134 -11.57 -17.15 -13.79
N PHE A 135 -11.90 -15.85 -13.83
CA PHE A 135 -11.00 -14.82 -14.33
C PHE A 135 -9.70 -14.70 -13.52
N GLU A 136 -9.75 -14.66 -12.19
CA GLU A 136 -8.55 -14.62 -11.33
C GLU A 136 -7.74 -15.92 -11.39
N ASN A 137 -8.39 -17.08 -11.54
CA ASN A 137 -7.68 -18.34 -11.74
C ASN A 137 -6.93 -18.35 -13.07
N ALA A 138 -7.45 -17.67 -14.11
CA ALA A 138 -6.81 -17.60 -15.42
C ALA A 138 -5.76 -16.47 -15.55
N ASN A 139 -5.93 -15.35 -14.84
CA ASN A 139 -5.09 -14.15 -15.00
C ASN A 139 -4.23 -13.83 -13.76
N GLY A 140 -4.37 -14.61 -12.69
CA GLY A 140 -3.72 -14.38 -11.41
C GLY A 140 -4.49 -13.40 -10.50
N PRO A 141 -3.88 -12.97 -9.39
CA PRO A 141 -4.55 -12.24 -8.31
C PRO A 141 -4.75 -10.74 -8.62
N VAL A 142 -5.51 -10.44 -9.67
CA VAL A 142 -5.70 -9.08 -10.21
C VAL A 142 -6.17 -8.08 -9.16
N ARG A 143 -7.10 -8.46 -8.26
CA ARG A 143 -7.55 -7.58 -7.17
C ARG A 143 -6.44 -7.21 -6.19
N ALA A 144 -5.61 -8.17 -5.79
CA ALA A 144 -4.52 -7.91 -4.86
C ALA A 144 -3.51 -6.95 -5.47
N VAL A 145 -3.17 -7.14 -6.75
CA VAL A 145 -2.28 -6.25 -7.50
C VAL A 145 -2.88 -4.86 -7.63
N ALA A 146 -4.17 -4.73 -7.96
CA ALA A 146 -4.83 -3.43 -8.05
C ALA A 146 -4.82 -2.66 -6.72
N VAL A 147 -5.14 -3.34 -5.60
CA VAL A 147 -5.06 -2.74 -4.26
C VAL A 147 -3.64 -2.31 -3.93
N LEU A 148 -2.64 -3.15 -4.23
CA LEU A 148 -1.23 -2.87 -4.00
C LEU A 148 -0.78 -1.61 -4.77
N VAL A 149 -1.09 -1.57 -6.07
CA VAL A 149 -0.75 -0.48 -7.01
C VAL A 149 -1.37 0.85 -6.58
N LEU A 150 -2.54 0.85 -5.95
CA LEU A 150 -3.19 2.07 -5.46
C LEU A 150 -2.78 2.46 -4.03
N ALA A 151 -2.59 1.47 -3.16
CA ALA A 151 -2.34 1.71 -1.74
C ALA A 151 -0.95 2.35 -1.51
N PHE A 152 0.09 1.93 -2.23
CA PHE A 152 1.41 2.53 -2.06
C PHE A 152 1.46 4.02 -2.48
N PRO A 153 0.98 4.42 -3.67
CA PRO A 153 0.86 5.82 -4.04
C PRO A 153 -0.03 6.64 -3.09
N ALA A 154 -1.13 6.06 -2.60
CA ALA A 154 -1.94 6.70 -1.57
C ALA A 154 -1.14 6.92 -0.27
N ALA A 155 -0.27 5.98 0.10
CA ALA A 155 0.63 6.17 1.23
C ALA A 155 1.66 7.27 0.99
N VAL A 156 2.26 7.33 -0.19
CA VAL A 156 3.18 8.42 -0.59
C VAL A 156 2.46 9.78 -0.55
N LEU A 157 1.21 9.84 -1.01
CA LEU A 157 0.37 11.04 -0.91
C LEU A 157 0.17 11.48 0.54
N GLY A 158 0.07 10.53 1.48
CA GLY A 158 -0.16 10.80 2.90
C GLY A 158 0.96 11.57 3.60
N LEU A 159 2.17 11.55 3.03
CA LEU A 159 3.30 12.35 3.50
C LEU A 159 3.08 13.86 3.29
N LYS A 160 2.22 14.25 2.32
CA LYS A 160 1.89 15.66 2.00
C LYS A 160 0.42 16.00 2.26
N ARG A 161 -0.49 15.03 2.13
CA ARG A 161 -1.94 15.17 2.27
C ARG A 161 -2.52 14.04 3.11
N THR A 162 -2.15 14.04 4.39
CA THR A 162 -2.41 12.95 5.35
C THR A 162 -3.89 12.56 5.45
N ALA A 163 -4.82 13.53 5.54
CA ALA A 163 -6.25 13.22 5.67
C ALA A 163 -6.83 12.54 4.42
N ALA A 164 -6.48 13.01 3.22
CA ALA A 164 -6.98 12.46 1.96
C ALA A 164 -6.46 11.02 1.75
N ALA A 165 -5.16 10.81 2.00
CA ALA A 165 -4.56 9.48 1.96
C ALA A 165 -5.21 8.50 2.94
N GLY A 166 -5.50 8.96 4.17
CA GLY A 166 -6.18 8.16 5.18
C GLY A 166 -7.52 7.61 4.68
N TRP A 167 -8.35 8.46 4.06
CA TRP A 167 -9.63 8.04 3.48
C TRP A 167 -9.47 7.10 2.28
N LEU A 168 -8.53 7.38 1.37
CA LEU A 168 -8.27 6.51 0.22
C LEU A 168 -7.82 5.10 0.67
N LEU A 169 -6.92 5.03 1.64
CA LEU A 169 -6.44 3.76 2.20
C LEU A 169 -7.53 3.01 2.95
N LEU A 170 -8.42 3.71 3.65
CA LEU A 170 -9.60 3.08 4.25
C LEU A 170 -10.54 2.51 3.19
N ALA A 171 -10.82 3.25 2.11
CA ALA A 171 -11.67 2.78 1.03
C ALA A 171 -11.07 1.52 0.35
N LEU A 172 -9.76 1.54 0.10
CA LEU A 172 -9.03 0.40 -0.47
C LEU A 172 -9.01 -0.81 0.46
N GLY A 173 -8.91 -0.60 1.76
CA GLY A 173 -8.86 -1.68 2.74
C GLY A 173 -10.23 -2.24 3.12
N LEU A 174 -11.28 -1.41 3.15
CA LEU A 174 -12.64 -1.84 3.46
C LEU A 174 -13.32 -2.49 2.27
N GLY A 175 -13.03 -2.05 1.04
CA GLY A 175 -13.63 -2.59 -0.18
C GLY A 175 -13.59 -4.12 -0.22
N PRO A 176 -12.39 -4.75 -0.22
CA PRO A 176 -12.26 -6.20 -0.28
C PRO A 176 -12.96 -6.96 0.85
N ILE A 177 -12.99 -6.39 2.06
CA ILE A 177 -13.66 -6.98 3.23
C ILE A 177 -15.18 -6.95 3.04
N ALA A 178 -15.72 -5.80 2.59
CA ALA A 178 -17.14 -5.65 2.30
C ALA A 178 -17.59 -6.63 1.20
N PHE A 179 -16.81 -6.77 0.12
CA PHE A 179 -17.13 -7.72 -0.95
C PHE A 179 -17.13 -9.18 -0.49
N SER A 180 -16.18 -9.54 0.40
CA SER A 180 -16.10 -10.90 0.94
C SER A 180 -17.26 -11.23 1.88
N ALA A 181 -17.83 -10.22 2.56
CA ALA A 181 -19.01 -10.41 3.41
C ALA A 181 -20.31 -10.59 2.60
N LEU A 182 -20.38 -10.04 1.37
CA LEU A 182 -21.55 -10.19 0.48
C LEU A 182 -21.50 -11.47 -0.37
N GLY A 183 -20.32 -11.94 -0.76
CA GLY A 183 -20.14 -13.06 -1.70
C GLY A 183 -19.35 -14.23 -1.13
N ASN A 184 -20.01 -15.08 -0.34
CA ASN A 184 -19.58 -16.43 0.11
C ASN A 184 -18.14 -16.59 0.66
N LEU A 185 -18.04 -16.98 1.94
CA LEU A 185 -16.85 -17.01 2.81
C LEU A 185 -15.66 -17.90 2.36
N ALA A 186 -15.72 -18.57 1.20
CA ALA A 186 -14.73 -19.55 0.77
C ALA A 186 -13.38 -18.96 0.28
N GLY A 187 -13.28 -17.64 0.04
CA GLY A 187 -12.04 -16.96 -0.41
C GLY A 187 -11.42 -16.00 0.61
N VAL A 188 -11.91 -16.00 1.85
CA VAL A 188 -11.71 -14.92 2.84
C VAL A 188 -10.28 -14.85 3.39
N VAL A 189 -9.49 -15.92 3.29
CA VAL A 189 -8.20 -16.00 4.00
C VAL A 189 -7.06 -15.25 3.29
N SER A 190 -7.06 -15.16 1.95
CA SER A 190 -5.99 -14.45 1.20
C SER A 190 -6.23 -12.95 1.02
N LEU A 191 -7.48 -12.53 0.80
CA LEU A 191 -7.81 -11.12 0.54
C LEU A 191 -7.86 -10.26 1.82
N SER A 192 -8.19 -10.88 2.96
CA SER A 192 -8.17 -10.20 4.26
C SER A 192 -6.75 -9.77 4.64
N ALA A 193 -5.75 -10.65 4.47
CA ALA A 193 -4.35 -10.37 4.77
C ALA A 193 -3.79 -9.16 3.98
N VAL A 194 -4.15 -9.03 2.71
CA VAL A 194 -3.72 -7.92 1.83
C VAL A 194 -4.38 -6.58 2.22
N SER A 195 -5.56 -6.62 2.82
CA SER A 195 -6.37 -5.43 3.10
C SER A 195 -6.11 -4.82 4.48
N VAL A 196 -5.59 -5.61 5.42
CA VAL A 196 -5.30 -5.15 6.80
C VAL A 196 -4.24 -4.04 6.81
N ILE A 197 -3.17 -4.17 6.02
CA ILE A 197 -2.08 -3.19 6.06
C ILE A 197 -2.51 -1.80 5.53
N PRO A 198 -3.19 -1.69 4.37
CA PRO A 198 -3.78 -0.42 3.95
C PRO A 198 -4.73 0.18 5.00
N LEU A 199 -5.56 -0.63 5.67
CA LEU A 199 -6.46 -0.14 6.74
C LEU A 199 -5.69 0.47 7.90
N ILE A 200 -4.69 -0.26 8.43
CA ILE A 200 -3.87 0.21 9.54
C ILE A 200 -3.18 1.52 9.15
N THR A 201 -2.55 1.57 7.98
CA THR A 201 -1.91 2.79 7.47
C THR A 201 -2.90 3.95 7.33
N GLY A 202 -4.10 3.69 6.80
CA GLY A 202 -5.16 4.68 6.66
C GLY A 202 -5.63 5.24 8.00
N LEU A 203 -5.83 4.38 9.00
CA LEU A 203 -6.18 4.78 10.36
C LEU A 203 -5.09 5.64 11.00
N LEU A 204 -3.82 5.23 10.88
CA LEU A 204 -2.69 6.00 11.42
C LEU A 204 -2.62 7.41 10.82
N TYR A 205 -2.86 7.55 9.52
CA TYR A 205 -2.96 8.85 8.87
C TYR A 205 -4.16 9.68 9.35
N LEU A 206 -5.35 9.09 9.51
CA LEU A 206 -6.50 9.84 10.03
C LEU A 206 -6.28 10.31 11.47
N VAL A 207 -5.65 9.48 12.31
CA VAL A 207 -5.27 9.86 13.67
C VAL A 207 -4.26 11.02 13.65
N ALA A 208 -3.22 10.93 12.82
CA ALA A 208 -2.25 12.01 12.67
C ALA A 208 -2.89 13.32 12.16
N ALA A 209 -3.82 13.23 11.21
CA ALA A 209 -4.58 14.37 10.70
C ALA A 209 -5.54 14.97 11.74
N ARG A 210 -6.06 14.16 12.66
CA ARG A 210 -6.88 14.65 13.79
C ARG A 210 -6.01 15.35 14.83
N MET A 211 -4.84 14.80 15.15
CA MET A 211 -3.89 15.38 16.11
C MET A 211 -3.39 16.77 15.68
N THR A 212 -3.06 16.94 14.40
CA THR A 212 -2.63 18.22 13.83
C THR A 212 -3.74 19.27 13.89
N ARG A 213 -4.97 18.92 13.50
CA ARG A 213 -6.13 19.84 13.60
C ARG A 213 -6.41 20.26 15.04
N ALA A 214 -6.36 19.33 15.99
CA ALA A 214 -6.60 19.61 17.40
C ALA A 214 -5.51 20.45 18.07
N ALA A 215 -4.32 20.57 17.47
CA ALA A 215 -3.25 21.44 17.97
C ALA A 215 -3.44 22.92 17.56
N VAL A 216 -4.14 23.18 16.45
CA VAL A 216 -4.36 24.54 15.92
C VAL A 216 -5.53 25.26 16.61
N SER A 217 -6.59 24.54 17.00
CA SER A 217 -7.76 25.13 17.68
C SER A 217 -7.46 25.81 19.03
N PRO A 218 -6.62 25.26 19.94
CA PRO A 218 -6.32 25.87 21.23
C PRO A 218 -5.54 27.19 21.11
N GLU A 219 -4.70 27.34 20.08
CA GLU A 219 -3.89 28.54 19.85
C GLU A 219 -4.76 29.72 19.37
N HIS A 220 -5.70 29.47 18.46
CA HIS A 220 -6.65 30.48 18.00
C HIS A 220 -7.58 30.98 19.11
N ILE A 221 -7.98 30.11 20.04
CA ILE A 221 -8.83 30.51 21.17
C ILE A 221 -8.06 31.40 22.16
N ARG A 222 -6.75 31.17 22.36
CA ARG A 222 -5.92 32.04 23.21
C ARG A 222 -5.57 33.36 22.54
N ALA A 223 -5.30 33.36 21.24
CA ALA A 223 -5.00 34.57 20.47
C ALA A 223 -6.22 35.49 20.33
N ALA A 224 -7.43 34.95 20.29
CA ALA A 224 -8.67 35.73 20.26
C ALA A 224 -9.11 36.25 21.65
N ALA A 225 -8.46 35.81 22.73
CA ALA A 225 -8.78 36.19 24.11
C ALA A 225 -7.76 37.18 24.73
N ALA A 226 -6.77 37.63 23.96
CA ALA A 226 -5.76 38.63 24.32
C ALA A 226 -6.01 39.93 23.55
#